data_AF-A0A7W5E5T4-F1
#
_entry.id   AF-A0A7W5E5T4-F1
#
_cell.length_a   1.000
_cell.length_b   1.000
_cell.length_c   1.000
_cell.angle_alpha   90.00
_cell.angle_beta   90.00
_cell.angle_gamma   90.00
#
_symmetry.space_group_name_H-M   'P 1'
#
loop_
_entity.id
_entity.type
_entity.pdbx_description
1 polymer ?
#
loop_
_entity_poly.entity_id
_entity_poly.type
_entity_poly.pdbx_seq_one_letter_code
_entity_poly.pdbx_strand_id
1 'polypeptide(L)'
;MSHSDVIKTLVTNCGDCHSEGESFSVASLQHSDSLANEYGAWSNVRARLSDQSMPPADENTLQSADRKSLIDWIQSETRKAIFSQGEKAGPANFRRLNRNEYSNTIRDLLDIHINAGTSLPQDIAGGEGFNNASETLIISPIHAEKFLQAATESLEYAAADARSRNRLLTVSPNELIGEREAARQNLQRLTTLAFRRPVEADEIDGFLTLFQAARADGLEFDDSCFYAMRGVLVSTDFLFLRTCSEITSAIL
;
A
#
# COMPACT_ATOMS: atom_id res chain seq x y z
N MET A 1 -18.59 34.05 -8.83
CA MET A 1 -18.86 33.91 -7.39
C MET A 1 -17.54 34.01 -6.67
N SER A 2 -17.47 34.77 -5.57
CA SER A 2 -16.30 34.80 -4.69
C SER A 2 -16.36 33.65 -3.66
N HIS A 3 -15.24 33.35 -3.00
CA HIS A 3 -15.20 32.39 -1.88
C HIS A 3 -16.23 32.75 -0.80
N SER A 4 -16.34 34.04 -0.47
CA SER A 4 -17.32 34.54 0.49
C SER A 4 -18.78 34.27 0.07
N ASP A 5 -19.09 34.40 -1.22
CA ASP A 5 -20.46 34.14 -1.71
C ASP A 5 -20.81 32.66 -1.58
N VAL A 6 -19.87 31.77 -1.90
CA VAL A 6 -20.06 30.33 -1.80
C VAL A 6 -20.21 29.88 -0.36
N ILE A 7 -19.38 30.39 0.55
CA ILE A 7 -19.51 30.08 1.98
C ILE A 7 -20.85 30.56 2.52
N LYS A 8 -21.32 31.75 2.13
CA LYS A 8 -22.64 32.24 2.51
C LYS A 8 -23.75 31.28 2.02
N THR A 9 -23.67 30.81 0.78
CA THR A 9 -24.63 29.83 0.24
C THR A 9 -24.58 28.51 0.99
N LEU A 10 -23.40 27.98 1.29
CA LEU A 10 -23.25 26.73 2.04
C LEU A 10 -23.76 26.86 3.48
N VAL A 11 -23.44 27.94 4.19
CA VAL A 11 -23.94 28.18 5.54
C VAL A 11 -25.47 28.30 5.54
N THR A 12 -26.05 29.01 4.57
CA THR A 12 -27.50 29.22 4.50
C THR A 12 -28.28 27.94 4.18
N ASN A 13 -27.76 27.07 3.31
CA ASN A 13 -28.49 25.91 2.82
C ASN A 13 -28.06 24.59 3.48
N CYS A 14 -26.92 24.56 4.16
CA CYS A 14 -26.34 23.34 4.71
C CYS A 14 -25.93 23.48 6.19
N GLY A 15 -25.79 24.70 6.72
CA GLY A 15 -25.27 24.95 8.07
C GLY A 15 -26.15 24.41 9.20
N ASP A 16 -27.47 24.30 8.98
CA ASP A 16 -28.41 23.79 9.98
C ASP A 16 -28.16 22.32 10.33
N CYS A 17 -27.77 21.51 9.34
CA CYS A 17 -27.48 20.07 9.51
C CYS A 17 -25.98 19.75 9.61
N HIS A 18 -25.10 20.66 9.16
CA HIS A 18 -23.65 20.47 9.09
C HIS A 18 -22.91 21.50 9.95
N SER A 19 -23.19 21.46 11.25
CA SER A 19 -22.61 22.33 12.29
C SER A 19 -21.47 21.64 13.07
N GLU A 20 -20.83 22.36 14.00
CA GLU A 20 -19.77 21.79 14.83
C GLU A 20 -20.28 20.63 15.71
N GLY A 21 -19.56 19.51 15.70
CA GLY A 21 -19.93 18.28 16.42
C GLY A 21 -20.52 17.18 15.54
N GLU A 22 -20.87 17.50 14.29
CA GLU A 22 -21.36 16.53 13.30
C GLU A 22 -20.24 15.88 12.49
N SER A 23 -20.57 14.79 11.77
CA SER A 23 -19.62 14.07 10.90
C SER A 23 -19.00 14.94 9.81
N PHE A 24 -19.65 16.05 9.43
CA PHE A 24 -19.15 17.05 8.51
C PHE A 24 -19.67 18.43 8.94
N SER A 25 -18.77 19.42 9.01
CA SER A 25 -19.10 20.80 9.35
C SER A 25 -18.67 21.74 8.24
N VAL A 26 -19.56 22.67 7.86
CA VAL A 26 -19.25 23.73 6.89
C VAL A 26 -18.22 24.74 7.45
N ALA A 27 -18.05 24.78 8.77
CA ALA A 27 -17.13 25.71 9.43
C ALA A 27 -15.67 25.55 8.96
N SER A 28 -15.22 24.32 8.67
CA SER A 28 -13.86 24.07 8.19
C SER A 28 -13.57 24.67 6.81
N LEU A 29 -14.60 24.99 6.03
CA LEU A 29 -14.48 25.52 4.68
C LEU A 29 -14.40 27.05 4.62
N GLN A 30 -14.61 27.74 5.74
CA GLN A 30 -14.76 29.21 5.75
C GLN A 30 -13.51 29.95 5.27
N HIS A 31 -12.31 29.43 5.58
CA HIS A 31 -11.06 30.06 5.19
C HIS A 31 -10.68 29.74 3.74
N SER A 32 -10.03 30.68 3.05
CA SER A 32 -9.69 30.53 1.63
C SER A 32 -8.59 29.48 1.36
N ASP A 33 -7.73 29.23 2.34
CA ASP A 33 -6.71 28.16 2.31
C ASP A 33 -7.32 26.75 2.39
N SER A 34 -8.56 26.62 2.90
CA SER A 34 -9.31 25.36 2.89
C SER A 34 -9.47 24.78 1.47
N LEU A 35 -9.47 25.63 0.43
CA LEU A 35 -9.58 25.17 -0.97
C LEU A 35 -8.47 24.19 -1.36
N ALA A 36 -7.31 24.26 -0.71
CA ALA A 36 -6.21 23.34 -0.92
C ALA A 36 -6.01 22.40 0.28
N ASN A 37 -6.08 22.91 1.51
CA ASN A 37 -5.81 22.13 2.72
C ASN A 37 -6.94 21.15 3.06
N GLU A 38 -8.19 21.49 2.73
CA GLU A 38 -9.39 20.69 2.98
C GLU A 38 -9.97 20.13 1.66
N TYR A 39 -9.10 19.79 0.69
CA TYR A 39 -9.54 19.33 -0.63
C TYR A 39 -10.49 18.11 -0.56
N GLY A 40 -10.26 17.18 0.37
CA GLY A 40 -11.14 16.03 0.58
C GLY A 40 -12.57 16.44 0.92
N ALA A 41 -12.73 17.43 1.80
CA ALA A 41 -14.03 17.97 2.20
C ALA A 41 -14.73 18.67 1.01
N TRP A 42 -14.02 19.54 0.28
CA TRP A 42 -14.55 20.18 -0.92
C TRP A 42 -14.94 19.19 -2.03
N SER A 43 -14.13 18.14 -2.22
CA SER A 43 -14.40 17.06 -3.18
C SER A 43 -15.67 16.29 -2.81
N ASN A 44 -15.88 16.01 -1.52
CA ASN A 44 -17.09 15.37 -1.02
C ASN A 44 -18.32 16.26 -1.23
N VAL A 45 -18.27 17.55 -0.85
CA VAL A 45 -19.37 18.51 -1.09
C VAL A 45 -19.73 18.55 -2.59
N ARG A 46 -18.74 18.66 -3.47
CA ARG A 46 -18.96 18.64 -4.93
C ARG A 46 -19.64 17.35 -5.39
N ALA A 47 -19.19 16.19 -4.90
CA ALA A 47 -19.76 14.90 -5.25
C ALA A 47 -21.23 14.79 -4.83
N ARG A 48 -21.55 15.18 -3.60
CA ARG A 48 -22.92 15.17 -3.03
C ARG A 48 -23.88 16.15 -3.70
N LEU A 49 -23.36 17.28 -4.16
CA LEU A 49 -24.13 18.23 -4.96
C LEU A 49 -24.37 17.70 -6.37
N SER A 50 -23.38 17.03 -6.96
CA SER A 50 -23.42 16.49 -8.32
C SER A 50 -24.34 15.27 -8.45
N ASP A 51 -24.33 14.38 -7.46
CA ASP A 51 -25.20 13.19 -7.43
C ASP A 51 -26.63 13.49 -6.90
N GLN A 52 -26.87 14.74 -6.48
CA GLN A 52 -28.13 15.22 -5.90
C GLN A 52 -28.54 14.51 -4.61
N SER A 53 -27.61 13.85 -3.92
CA SER A 53 -27.86 13.28 -2.59
C SER A 53 -27.98 14.36 -1.51
N MET A 54 -27.45 15.56 -1.75
CA MET A 54 -27.61 16.74 -0.88
C MET A 54 -28.04 17.98 -1.66
N PRO A 55 -28.90 18.85 -1.10
CA PRO A 55 -29.70 18.64 0.12
C PRO A 55 -30.74 17.51 -0.06
N PRO A 56 -31.19 16.85 1.03
CA PRO A 56 -32.25 15.84 0.96
C PRO A 56 -33.52 16.39 0.32
N ALA A 57 -34.34 15.51 -0.29
CA ALA A 57 -35.54 15.93 -1.03
C ALA A 57 -36.53 16.76 -0.20
N ASP A 58 -36.54 16.57 1.12
CA ASP A 58 -37.48 17.20 2.05
C ASP A 58 -36.97 18.53 2.65
N GLU A 59 -35.74 18.95 2.32
CA GLU A 59 -35.08 20.13 2.91
C GLU A 59 -34.51 21.08 1.85
N ASN A 60 -34.65 22.39 2.11
CA ASN A 60 -34.12 23.54 1.35
C ASN A 60 -33.56 23.25 -0.05
N THR A 61 -34.45 23.25 -1.04
CA THR A 61 -34.09 22.92 -2.42
C THR A 61 -33.28 24.04 -3.07
N LEU A 62 -31.96 23.86 -3.15
CA LEU A 62 -31.10 24.66 -4.03
C LEU A 62 -31.61 24.59 -5.48
N GLN A 63 -31.79 25.75 -6.12
CA GLN A 63 -32.16 25.79 -7.53
C GLN A 63 -31.10 25.10 -8.39
N SER A 64 -31.53 24.44 -9.47
CA SER A 64 -30.63 23.69 -10.36
C SER A 64 -29.50 24.54 -10.96
N ALA A 65 -29.79 25.80 -11.28
CA ALA A 65 -28.81 26.76 -11.78
C ALA A 65 -27.75 27.14 -10.72
N ASP A 66 -28.16 27.34 -9.48
CA ASP A 66 -27.26 27.68 -8.37
C ASP A 66 -26.39 26.49 -7.97
N ARG A 67 -26.97 25.29 -7.95
CA ARG A 67 -26.25 24.03 -7.72
C ARG A 67 -25.14 23.83 -8.75
N LYS A 68 -25.46 24.00 -10.03
CA LYS A 68 -24.45 23.88 -11.10
C LYS A 68 -23.34 24.92 -10.94
N SER A 69 -23.70 26.17 -10.68
CA SER A 69 -22.73 27.26 -10.46
C SER A 69 -21.80 26.98 -9.29
N LEU A 70 -22.34 26.40 -8.21
CA LEU A 70 -21.57 25.99 -7.04
C LEU A 70 -20.60 24.84 -7.36
N ILE A 71 -21.05 23.80 -8.06
CA ILE A 71 -20.21 22.67 -8.49
C ILE A 71 -19.05 23.16 -9.38
N ASP A 72 -19.37 23.96 -10.40
CA ASP A 72 -18.40 24.47 -11.36
C ASP A 72 -17.37 25.38 -10.65
N TRP A 73 -17.82 26.20 -9.69
CA TRP A 73 -16.94 27.03 -8.87
C TRP A 73 -16.01 26.18 -8.00
N ILE A 74 -16.54 25.22 -7.24
CA ILE A 74 -15.74 24.35 -6.35
C ILE A 74 -14.66 23.65 -7.17
N GLN A 75 -15.03 23.07 -8.33
CA GLN A 75 -14.07 22.40 -9.21
C GLN A 75 -12.97 23.34 -9.72
N SER A 76 -13.32 24.57 -10.10
CA SER A 76 -12.35 25.52 -10.66
C SER A 76 -11.38 26.06 -9.62
N GLU A 77 -11.86 26.44 -8.43
CA GLU A 77 -11.05 27.09 -7.41
C GLU A 77 -10.20 26.10 -6.62
N THR A 78 -10.73 24.92 -6.29
CA THR A 78 -9.91 23.84 -5.69
C THR A 78 -8.77 23.42 -6.62
N ARG A 79 -9.02 23.33 -7.94
CA ARG A 79 -7.98 23.01 -8.92
C ARG A 79 -6.90 24.10 -8.97
N LYS A 80 -7.27 25.38 -8.96
CA LYS A 80 -6.31 26.50 -8.92
C LYS A 80 -5.50 26.47 -7.63
N ALA A 81 -6.16 26.25 -6.49
CA ALA A 81 -5.53 26.23 -5.18
C ALA A 81 -4.58 25.04 -4.99
N ILE A 82 -4.90 23.87 -5.55
CA ILE A 82 -3.97 22.73 -5.58
C ILE A 82 -2.79 23.02 -6.50
N PHE A 83 -3.04 23.53 -7.71
CA PHE A 83 -1.98 23.81 -8.67
C PHE A 83 -0.97 24.84 -8.15
N SER A 84 -1.41 25.83 -7.38
CA SER A 84 -0.51 26.80 -6.75
C SER A 84 0.36 26.21 -5.63
N GLN A 85 0.04 25.02 -5.09
CA GLN A 85 0.90 24.29 -4.16
C GLN A 85 2.00 23.46 -4.85
N GLY A 86 2.03 23.44 -6.18
CA GLY A 86 2.94 22.61 -6.97
C GLY A 86 2.37 21.23 -7.27
N GLU A 87 2.94 20.57 -8.28
CA GLU A 87 2.53 19.22 -8.68
C GLU A 87 2.93 18.21 -7.59
N LYS A 88 1.93 17.64 -6.92
CA LYS A 88 2.10 16.51 -6.01
C LYS A 88 1.50 15.27 -6.66
N ALA A 89 2.30 14.23 -6.83
CA ALA A 89 1.78 12.92 -7.23
C ALA A 89 0.76 12.47 -6.19
N GLY A 90 -0.41 12.00 -6.64
CA GLY A 90 -1.38 11.37 -5.75
C GLY A 90 -0.78 10.16 -5.05
N PRO A 91 -1.44 9.64 -4.00
CA PRO A 91 -1.00 8.42 -3.34
C PRO A 91 -0.94 7.30 -4.38
N ALA A 92 0.18 6.58 -4.48
CA ALA A 92 0.23 5.46 -5.40
C ALA A 92 -0.67 4.34 -4.86
N ASN A 93 -1.42 3.68 -5.74
CA ASN A 93 -2.33 2.63 -5.34
C ASN A 93 -1.58 1.39 -4.87
N PHE A 94 -2.21 0.62 -3.99
CA PHE A 94 -1.75 -0.72 -3.62
C PHE A 94 -1.65 -1.61 -4.86
N ARG A 95 -0.49 -2.20 -5.10
CA ARG A 95 -0.25 -3.10 -6.24
C ARG A 95 0.74 -4.19 -5.88
N ARG A 96 0.65 -5.33 -6.57
CA ARG A 96 1.71 -6.34 -6.46
C ARG A 96 2.99 -5.92 -7.18
N LEU A 97 4.08 -6.61 -6.86
CA LEU A 97 5.28 -6.62 -7.69
C LEU A 97 4.92 -7.18 -9.07
N ASN A 98 5.38 -6.50 -10.11
CA ASN A 98 5.36 -7.07 -11.45
C ASN A 98 6.46 -8.14 -11.59
N ARG A 99 6.42 -8.92 -12.67
CA ARG A 99 7.34 -10.03 -12.95
C ARG A 99 8.81 -9.63 -12.88
N ASN A 100 9.16 -8.46 -13.40
CA ASN A 100 10.54 -7.98 -13.42
C ASN A 100 10.98 -7.51 -12.03
N GLU A 101 10.12 -6.79 -11.32
CA GLU A 101 10.34 -6.35 -9.94
C GLU A 101 10.51 -7.53 -8.99
N TYR A 102 9.66 -8.57 -9.12
CA TYR A 102 9.80 -9.82 -8.37
C TYR A 102 11.14 -10.49 -8.66
N SER A 103 11.49 -10.67 -9.94
CA SER A 103 12.75 -11.30 -10.35
C SER A 103 13.98 -10.59 -9.79
N ASN A 104 14.02 -9.26 -9.89
CA ASN A 104 15.12 -8.46 -9.38
C ASN A 104 15.18 -8.50 -7.85
N THR A 105 14.03 -8.43 -7.19
CA THR A 105 13.96 -8.52 -5.72
C THR A 105 14.49 -9.86 -5.22
N ILE A 106 14.08 -10.98 -5.84
CA ILE A 106 14.53 -12.31 -5.45
C ILE A 106 16.04 -12.46 -5.66
N ARG A 107 16.57 -11.96 -6.79
CA ARG A 107 18.02 -11.92 -7.05
C ARG A 107 18.77 -11.19 -5.94
N ASP A 108 18.31 -10.02 -5.54
CA ASP A 108 19.01 -9.17 -4.56
C ASP A 108 18.90 -9.71 -3.13
N LEU A 109 17.73 -10.27 -2.77
CA LEU A 109 17.49 -10.86 -1.46
C LEU A 109 18.30 -12.13 -1.25
N LEU A 110 18.21 -13.06 -2.21
CA LEU A 110 18.78 -14.39 -2.08
C LEU A 110 20.22 -14.49 -2.62
N ASP A 111 20.70 -13.46 -3.34
CA ASP A 111 22.03 -13.42 -3.99
C ASP A 111 22.23 -14.52 -5.04
N ILE A 112 21.16 -14.82 -5.78
CA ILE A 112 21.11 -15.86 -6.82
C ILE A 112 21.03 -15.26 -8.22
N HIS A 113 21.59 -15.92 -9.22
CA HIS A 113 21.60 -15.42 -10.61
C HIS A 113 20.47 -15.99 -11.48
N ILE A 114 19.66 -16.92 -10.97
CA ILE A 114 18.48 -17.43 -11.70
C ILE A 114 17.40 -16.35 -11.82
N ASN A 115 16.61 -16.41 -12.90
CA ASN A 115 15.49 -15.48 -13.11
C ASN A 115 14.19 -16.09 -12.59
N ALA A 116 13.87 -15.80 -11.32
CA ALA A 116 12.66 -16.29 -10.64
C ALA A 116 11.35 -15.81 -11.30
N GLY A 117 11.39 -14.71 -12.07
CA GLY A 117 10.21 -14.21 -12.78
C GLY A 117 9.83 -15.03 -14.01
N THR A 118 10.66 -15.98 -14.46
CA THR A 118 10.44 -16.68 -15.74
C THR A 118 9.14 -17.50 -15.75
N SER A 119 8.77 -18.07 -14.61
CA SER A 119 7.55 -18.87 -14.42
C SER A 119 6.29 -18.04 -14.21
N LEU A 120 6.42 -16.73 -13.94
CA LEU A 120 5.29 -15.85 -13.72
C LEU A 120 4.60 -15.48 -15.06
N PRO A 121 3.26 -15.38 -15.06
CA PRO A 121 2.53 -14.79 -16.19
C PRO A 121 3.09 -13.42 -16.58
N GLN A 122 2.95 -13.06 -17.86
CA GLN A 122 3.32 -11.71 -18.29
C GLN A 122 2.30 -10.69 -17.77
N ASP A 123 2.80 -9.58 -17.24
CA ASP A 123 1.97 -8.46 -16.83
C ASP A 123 1.55 -7.63 -18.03
N ILE A 124 0.27 -7.25 -18.06
CA ILE A 124 -0.30 -6.43 -19.13
C ILE A 124 0.11 -4.97 -18.91
N ALA A 125 0.54 -4.30 -19.97
CA ALA A 125 0.82 -2.87 -19.92
C ALA A 125 -0.46 -2.06 -19.66
N GLY A 126 -0.38 -1.02 -18.83
CA GLY A 126 -1.49 -0.12 -18.47
C GLY A 126 -1.95 0.82 -19.59
N GLY A 127 -1.88 0.41 -20.86
CA GLY A 127 -2.14 1.26 -22.03
C GLY A 127 -0.94 2.11 -22.46
N GLU A 128 -0.15 2.61 -21.51
CA GLU A 128 1.01 3.49 -21.76
C GLU A 128 2.34 2.74 -21.97
N GLY A 129 2.30 1.42 -22.17
CA GLY A 129 3.49 0.59 -22.37
C GLY A 129 4.26 0.20 -21.08
N PHE A 130 3.86 0.73 -19.93
CA PHE A 130 4.42 0.34 -18.63
C PHE A 130 3.65 -0.83 -18.00
N ASN A 131 4.39 -1.76 -17.40
CA ASN A 131 3.85 -2.97 -16.75
C ASN A 131 3.84 -2.88 -15.21
N ASN A 132 3.86 -1.67 -14.66
CA ASN A 132 3.78 -1.39 -13.23
C ASN A 132 2.51 -0.61 -12.84
N ALA A 133 1.56 -0.50 -13.77
CA ALA A 133 0.28 0.15 -13.57
C ALA A 133 -0.57 -0.64 -12.56
N SER A 134 -1.05 0.03 -11.51
CA SER A 134 -1.76 -0.63 -10.40
C SER A 134 -3.03 -1.37 -10.83
N GLU A 135 -3.74 -0.79 -11.80
CA GLU A 135 -5.01 -1.21 -12.34
C GLU A 135 -4.90 -2.49 -13.21
N THR A 136 -3.70 -2.84 -13.67
CA THR A 136 -3.48 -4.06 -14.47
C THR A 136 -2.87 -5.20 -13.68
N LEU A 137 -2.28 -4.92 -12.51
CA LEU A 137 -1.59 -5.92 -11.68
C LEU A 137 -2.53 -6.67 -10.73
N ILE A 138 -3.52 -7.33 -11.32
CA ILE A 138 -4.46 -8.18 -10.60
C ILE A 138 -3.76 -9.49 -10.17
N ILE A 139 -4.14 -10.04 -9.01
CA ILE A 139 -3.74 -11.37 -8.58
C ILE A 139 -4.84 -12.39 -8.92
N SER A 140 -4.49 -13.40 -9.70
CA SER A 140 -5.38 -14.53 -10.02
C SER A 140 -4.83 -15.81 -9.40
N PRO A 141 -5.62 -16.90 -9.32
CA PRO A 141 -5.16 -18.16 -8.71
C PRO A 141 -3.83 -18.68 -9.29
N ILE A 142 -3.65 -18.58 -10.61
CA ILE A 142 -2.40 -18.98 -11.27
C ILE A 142 -1.20 -18.13 -10.82
N HIS A 143 -1.38 -16.86 -10.45
CA HIS A 143 -0.30 -16.06 -9.89
C HIS A 143 0.13 -16.58 -8.52
N ALA A 144 -0.82 -16.92 -7.64
CA ALA A 144 -0.49 -17.46 -6.32
C ALA A 144 0.31 -18.77 -6.43
N GLU A 145 -0.12 -19.68 -7.30
CA GLU A 145 0.61 -20.92 -7.61
C GLU A 145 2.02 -20.64 -8.13
N LYS A 146 2.16 -19.72 -9.09
CA LYS A 146 3.45 -19.39 -9.69
C LYS A 146 4.39 -18.64 -8.77
N PHE A 147 3.89 -17.80 -7.86
CA PHE A 147 4.71 -17.19 -6.82
C PHE A 147 5.25 -18.22 -5.83
N LEU A 148 4.42 -19.18 -5.40
CA LEU A 148 4.86 -20.26 -4.53
C LEU A 148 5.89 -21.17 -5.21
N GLN A 149 5.65 -21.51 -6.48
CA GLN A 149 6.60 -22.27 -7.29
C GLN A 149 7.94 -21.51 -7.40
N ALA A 150 7.90 -20.24 -7.81
CA ALA A 150 9.10 -19.42 -7.99
C ALA A 150 9.88 -19.22 -6.68
N ALA A 151 9.19 -19.00 -5.56
CA ALA A 151 9.81 -18.88 -4.24
C ALA A 151 10.50 -20.19 -3.82
N THR A 152 9.85 -21.33 -4.07
CA THR A 152 10.40 -22.66 -3.77
C THR A 152 11.67 -22.91 -4.57
N GLU A 153 11.61 -22.81 -5.90
CA GLU A 153 12.76 -23.03 -6.79
C GLU A 153 13.93 -22.08 -6.47
N SER A 154 13.62 -20.83 -6.11
CA SER A 154 14.63 -19.83 -5.76
C SER A 154 15.34 -20.13 -4.44
N LEU A 155 14.60 -20.58 -3.43
CA LEU A 155 15.18 -20.96 -2.14
C LEU A 155 15.92 -22.29 -2.22
N GLU A 156 15.46 -23.26 -3.00
CA GLU A 156 16.20 -24.49 -3.27
C GLU A 156 17.54 -24.20 -3.94
N TYR A 157 17.56 -23.30 -4.93
CA TYR A 157 18.78 -22.84 -5.56
C TYR A 157 19.71 -22.16 -4.54
N ALA A 158 19.17 -21.22 -3.74
CA ALA A 158 19.94 -20.51 -2.72
C ALA A 158 20.48 -21.43 -1.62
N ALA A 159 19.75 -22.49 -1.27
CA ALA A 159 20.20 -23.50 -0.32
C ALA A 159 21.35 -24.32 -0.91
N ALA A 160 21.31 -24.70 -2.19
CA ALA A 160 22.38 -25.47 -2.82
C ALA A 160 23.68 -24.65 -3.04
N ASP A 161 23.58 -23.33 -3.18
CA ASP A 161 24.73 -22.44 -3.35
C ASP A 161 25.30 -21.95 -2.00
N ALA A 162 26.57 -22.26 -1.72
CA ALA A 162 27.20 -21.95 -0.43
C ALA A 162 27.25 -20.45 -0.12
N ARG A 163 27.45 -19.60 -1.14
CA ARG A 163 27.50 -18.14 -0.97
C ARG A 163 26.13 -17.60 -0.56
N SER A 164 25.09 -17.98 -1.29
CA SER A 164 23.69 -17.60 -1.03
C SER A 164 23.24 -18.12 0.33
N ARG A 165 23.52 -19.38 0.65
CA ARG A 165 23.22 -19.99 1.96
C ARG A 165 23.86 -19.21 3.11
N ASN A 166 25.17 -18.93 3.05
CA ASN A 166 25.86 -18.18 4.10
C ASN A 166 25.35 -16.73 4.24
N ARG A 167 24.88 -16.13 3.13
CA ARG A 167 24.24 -14.82 3.17
C ARG A 167 22.90 -14.88 3.88
N LEU A 168 22.13 -15.96 3.77
CA LEU A 168 20.79 -16.09 4.37
C LEU A 168 20.83 -16.60 5.81
N LEU A 169 21.74 -17.53 6.12
CA LEU A 169 21.91 -18.15 7.42
C LEU A 169 23.18 -17.62 8.09
N THR A 170 23.11 -16.38 8.59
CA THR A 170 24.24 -15.72 9.26
C THR A 170 24.46 -16.17 10.69
N VAL A 171 23.42 -16.72 11.32
CA VAL A 171 23.44 -17.18 12.71
C VAL A 171 23.06 -18.66 12.74
N SER A 172 23.91 -19.48 13.35
CA SER A 172 23.64 -20.90 13.60
C SER A 172 23.48 -21.15 15.10
N PRO A 173 22.65 -22.12 15.51
CA PRO A 173 22.50 -22.49 16.90
C PRO A 173 23.83 -22.97 17.48
N ASN A 174 24.08 -22.61 18.74
CA ASN A 174 25.26 -23.00 19.49
C ASN A 174 24.93 -23.03 21.00
N GLU A 175 25.94 -23.21 21.86
CA GLU A 175 25.74 -23.29 23.32
C GLU A 175 25.11 -22.02 23.93
N LEU A 176 25.31 -20.85 23.31
CA LEU A 176 24.81 -19.56 23.79
C LEU A 176 23.48 -19.16 23.13
N ILE A 177 23.24 -19.60 21.89
CA ILE A 177 22.07 -19.21 21.09
C ILE A 177 21.28 -20.47 20.73
N GLY A 178 20.08 -20.61 21.30
CA GLY A 178 19.17 -21.71 20.96
C GLY A 178 18.62 -21.62 19.53
N GLU A 179 18.11 -22.74 19.00
CA GLU A 179 17.60 -22.82 17.62
C GLU A 179 16.55 -21.76 17.29
N ARG A 180 15.57 -21.55 18.17
CA ARG A 180 14.50 -20.58 17.94
C ARG A 180 15.04 -19.16 17.79
N GLU A 181 16.04 -18.79 18.57
CA GLU A 181 16.62 -17.45 18.54
C GLU A 181 17.52 -17.25 17.32
N ALA A 182 18.33 -18.25 16.96
CA ALA A 182 19.10 -18.22 15.72
C ALA A 182 18.19 -18.07 14.48
N ALA A 183 17.09 -18.85 14.43
CA ALA A 183 16.09 -18.74 13.38
C ALA A 183 15.42 -17.36 13.35
N ARG A 184 15.08 -16.80 14.53
CA ARG A 184 14.48 -15.45 14.65
C ARG A 184 15.38 -14.39 14.01
N GLN A 185 16.68 -14.42 14.31
CA GLN A 185 17.63 -13.44 13.78
C GLN A 185 17.80 -13.54 12.25
N ASN A 186 17.91 -14.77 11.72
CA ASN A 186 17.99 -14.98 10.28
C ASN A 186 16.70 -14.53 9.56
N LEU A 187 15.53 -14.88 10.10
CA LEU A 187 14.24 -14.48 9.55
C LEU A 187 14.04 -12.97 9.62
N GLN A 188 14.35 -12.33 10.75
CA GLN A 188 14.23 -10.88 10.92
C GLN A 188 15.03 -10.10 9.88
N ARG A 189 16.26 -10.54 9.59
CA ARG A 189 17.09 -9.89 8.58
C ARG A 189 16.50 -10.03 7.19
N LEU A 190 16.00 -11.22 6.83
CA LEU A 190 15.34 -11.41 5.53
C LEU A 190 14.03 -10.61 5.43
N THR A 191 13.16 -10.68 6.42
CA THR A 191 11.83 -10.05 6.40
C THR A 191 11.93 -8.53 6.36
N THR A 192 12.88 -7.92 7.09
CA THR A 192 13.11 -6.47 7.03
C THR A 192 13.43 -6.00 5.61
N LEU A 193 14.26 -6.77 4.89
CA LEU A 193 14.61 -6.46 3.50
C LEU A 193 13.45 -6.77 2.54
N ALA A 194 12.78 -7.91 2.75
CA ALA A 194 11.67 -8.37 1.92
C ALA A 194 10.46 -7.43 1.98
N PHE A 195 10.09 -6.97 3.18
CA PHE A 195 8.93 -6.09 3.40
C PHE A 195 9.27 -4.61 3.20
N ARG A 196 10.57 -4.30 3.02
CA ARG A 196 11.07 -2.95 2.72
C ARG A 196 10.73 -1.95 3.82
N ARG A 197 10.64 -2.45 5.06
CA ARG A 197 10.37 -1.70 6.28
C ARG A 197 10.87 -2.48 7.49
N PRO A 198 11.02 -1.83 8.66
CA PRO A 198 11.14 -2.53 9.92
C PRO A 198 9.96 -3.50 10.11
N VAL A 199 10.28 -4.73 10.50
CA VAL A 199 9.32 -5.79 10.79
C VAL A 199 9.02 -5.80 12.28
N GLU A 200 7.76 -5.97 12.64
CA GLU A 200 7.35 -6.05 14.04
C GLU A 200 7.60 -7.46 14.62
N ALA A 201 7.66 -7.54 15.95
CA ALA A 201 8.04 -8.79 16.63
C ALA A 201 7.05 -9.94 16.40
N ASP A 202 5.76 -9.62 16.30
CA ASP A 202 4.63 -10.53 16.07
C ASP A 202 4.60 -11.06 14.63
N GLU A 203 4.97 -10.23 13.65
CA GLU A 203 5.09 -10.65 12.25
C GLU A 203 6.14 -11.74 12.06
N ILE A 204 7.26 -11.64 12.78
CA ILE A 204 8.31 -12.68 12.77
C ILE A 204 7.80 -13.97 13.43
N ASP A 205 7.00 -13.87 14.50
CA ASP A 205 6.48 -15.03 15.22
C ASP A 205 5.58 -15.92 14.34
N GLY A 206 4.86 -15.34 13.38
CA GLY A 206 4.13 -16.09 12.36
C GLY A 206 5.05 -16.99 11.52
N PHE A 207 6.19 -16.46 11.06
CA PHE A 207 7.16 -17.25 10.29
C PHE A 207 7.96 -18.23 11.16
N LEU A 208 8.21 -17.90 12.43
CA LEU A 208 8.79 -18.85 13.40
C LEU A 208 7.89 -20.05 13.67
N THR A 209 6.57 -19.88 13.56
CA THR A 209 5.62 -21.01 13.65
C THR A 209 5.83 -21.99 12.49
N LEU A 210 6.09 -21.48 11.28
CA LEU A 210 6.43 -22.34 10.12
C LEU A 210 7.77 -23.06 10.32
N PHE A 211 8.77 -22.37 10.88
CA PHE A 211 10.04 -23.00 11.24
C PHE A 211 9.84 -24.15 12.25
N GLN A 212 9.03 -23.92 13.30
CA GLN A 212 8.76 -24.94 14.31
C GLN A 212 7.99 -26.14 13.76
N ALA A 213 7.02 -25.91 12.88
CA ALA A 213 6.33 -26.97 12.19
C ALA A 213 7.29 -27.82 11.35
N ALA A 214 8.19 -27.19 10.59
CA ALA A 214 9.22 -27.89 9.83
C ALA A 214 10.17 -28.71 10.74
N ARG A 215 10.59 -28.16 11.89
CA ARG A 215 11.37 -28.90 12.88
C ARG A 215 10.61 -30.10 13.46
N ALA A 216 9.32 -29.95 13.74
CA ALA A 216 8.47 -31.03 14.23
C ALA A 216 8.29 -32.15 13.19
N ASP A 217 8.30 -31.82 11.90
CA ASP A 217 8.30 -32.76 10.78
C ASP A 217 9.66 -33.42 10.51
N GLY A 218 10.69 -33.07 11.30
CA GLY A 218 12.01 -33.70 11.26
C GLY A 218 12.98 -33.07 10.25
N LEU A 219 12.68 -31.89 9.70
CA LEU A 219 13.63 -31.17 8.84
C LEU A 219 14.80 -30.64 9.67
N GLU A 220 15.99 -30.60 9.10
CA GLU A 220 17.18 -30.00 9.70
C GLU A 220 17.01 -28.48 9.94
N PHE A 221 17.89 -27.88 10.76
CA PHE A 221 17.79 -26.47 11.13
C PHE A 221 17.78 -25.53 9.90
N ASP A 222 18.74 -25.71 8.99
CA ASP A 222 18.86 -24.92 7.77
C ASP A 222 17.59 -25.06 6.90
N ASP A 223 17.16 -26.30 6.66
CA ASP A 223 15.98 -26.60 5.83
C ASP A 223 14.69 -26.01 6.43
N SER A 224 14.58 -26.03 7.76
CA SER A 224 13.47 -25.41 8.48
C SER A 224 13.48 -23.88 8.35
N CYS A 225 14.66 -23.26 8.32
CA CYS A 225 14.79 -21.83 8.05
C CYS A 225 14.33 -21.52 6.62
N PHE A 226 14.80 -22.27 5.62
CA PHE A 226 14.37 -22.08 4.23
C PHE A 226 12.86 -22.30 4.04
N TYR A 227 12.27 -23.27 4.76
CA TYR A 227 10.82 -23.49 4.78
C TYR A 227 10.06 -22.25 5.27
N ALA A 228 10.51 -21.63 6.36
CA ALA A 228 9.92 -20.40 6.88
C ALA A 228 10.14 -19.19 5.93
N MET A 229 11.33 -19.07 5.35
CA MET A 229 11.64 -18.03 4.35
C MET A 229 10.73 -18.13 3.12
N ARG A 230 10.31 -19.33 2.71
CA ARG A 230 9.32 -19.50 1.63
C ARG A 230 8.00 -18.83 1.97
N GLY A 231 7.55 -18.93 3.22
CA GLY A 231 6.37 -18.22 3.72
C GLY A 231 6.50 -16.70 3.58
N VAL A 232 7.68 -16.15 3.87
CA VAL A 232 7.98 -14.72 3.70
C VAL A 232 7.82 -14.31 2.24
N LEU A 233 8.39 -15.07 1.30
CA LEU A 233 8.43 -14.77 -0.14
C LEU A 233 7.09 -14.95 -0.88
N VAL A 234 6.05 -15.45 -0.19
CA VAL A 234 4.69 -15.54 -0.73
C VAL A 234 3.67 -14.72 0.07
N SER A 235 4.13 -14.02 1.11
CA SER A 235 3.29 -13.19 1.96
C SER A 235 2.81 -11.93 1.22
N THR A 236 1.68 -11.38 1.68
CA THR A 236 1.15 -10.12 1.13
C THR A 236 2.12 -8.96 1.31
N ASP A 237 2.79 -8.84 2.46
CA ASP A 237 3.78 -7.79 2.74
C ASP A 237 5.00 -7.84 1.82
N PHE A 238 5.35 -9.03 1.30
CA PHE A 238 6.40 -9.14 0.29
C PHE A 238 5.88 -8.89 -1.13
N LEU A 239 4.76 -9.53 -1.50
CA LEU A 239 4.26 -9.50 -2.87
C LEU A 239 3.66 -8.15 -3.25
N PHE A 240 3.21 -7.35 -2.28
CA PHE A 240 2.55 -6.08 -2.55
C PHE A 240 3.33 -4.89 -2.02
N LEU A 241 3.39 -3.85 -2.86
CA LEU A 241 3.91 -2.55 -2.49
C LEU A 241 2.79 -1.74 -1.86
N ARG A 242 2.94 -1.47 -0.57
CA ARG A 242 2.15 -0.46 0.15
C ARG A 242 2.81 0.89 -0.06
N THR A 243 2.06 1.88 -0.49
CA THR A 243 2.49 3.25 -0.33
C THR A 243 2.20 3.68 1.09
N CYS A 244 3.24 4.12 1.79
CA CYS A 244 3.05 4.77 3.06
C CYS A 244 2.43 6.15 2.77
N SER A 245 1.13 6.33 3.03
CA SER A 245 0.50 7.65 2.97
C SER A 245 0.80 8.51 4.22
N GLU A 246 1.59 8.01 5.16
CA GLU A 246 1.86 8.66 6.44
C GLU A 246 3.32 9.12 6.59
N ILE A 247 3.82 9.90 5.64
CA ILE A 247 5.00 10.77 5.88
C ILE A 247 4.64 12.24 5.67
N THR A 248 3.44 12.66 6.11
CA THR A 248 3.03 14.08 6.02
C THR A 248 2.59 14.69 7.34
N SER A 249 3.11 14.22 8.50
CA SER A 249 2.82 14.89 9.79
C SER A 249 3.96 14.90 10.82
N ALA A 250 5.20 14.52 10.48
CA ALA A 250 6.28 14.49 11.49
C ALA A 250 7.56 15.25 11.14
N ILE A 251 7.70 15.83 9.94
CA ILE A 251 8.86 16.69 9.63
C ILE A 251 8.40 17.83 8.72
N LEU A 252 7.90 18.89 9.33
CA LEU A 252 8.13 20.32 9.04
C LEU A 252 7.25 21.16 9.97
#